data_AF-A0A662J9Q5-F1
#
_entry.id   AF-A0A662J9Q5-F1
#
_cell.length_a   1.000
_cell.length_b   1.000
_cell.length_c   1.000
_cell.angle_alpha   90.00
_cell.angle_beta   90.00
_cell.angle_gamma   90.00
#
_symmetry.space_group_name_H-M   'P 1'
#
loop_
_entity.id
_entity.type
_entity.pdbx_description
1 polymer ?
#
loop_
_entity_poly.entity_id
_entity_poly.type
_entity_poly.pdbx_seq_one_letter_code
_entity_poly.pdbx_strand_id
1 'polypeptide(L)'
;WLLFYDFRFVVGGVEVFVECGFTLKGGSRGVDEVGRKAALMDFKFRALKDVRPRALAVALLEAPRADLEAVRRRAGLVLVHADLVFHSLGEFEGWVRGVVRGSLA
;
A
#
# COMPACT_ATOMS: atom_id res chain seq x y z
N TRP A 1 -10.64 -1.03 -15.26
CA TRP A 1 -9.17 -1.01 -15.40
C TRP A 1 -8.54 -1.10 -14.01
N LEU A 2 -7.74 -2.14 -13.77
CA LEU A 2 -6.93 -2.28 -12.56
C LEU A 2 -5.54 -1.72 -12.88
N LEU A 3 -5.28 -0.47 -12.50
CA LEU A 3 -3.94 0.09 -12.57
C LEU A 3 -3.20 -0.31 -11.28
N PHE A 4 -2.07 -0.99 -11.45
CA PHE A 4 -1.08 -1.28 -10.41
C PHE A 4 0.25 -0.69 -10.87
N TYR A 5 0.94 -0.02 -9.96
CA TYR A 5 2.35 0.30 -10.12
C TYR A 5 3.10 -0.38 -8.98
N ASP A 6 4.15 -1.09 -9.34
CA ASP A 6 5.10 -1.71 -8.42
C ASP A 6 6.41 -0.93 -8.47
N PHE A 7 6.89 -0.50 -7.31
CA PHE A 7 8.19 0.15 -7.19
C PHE A 7 9.02 -0.57 -6.14
N ARG A 8 10.31 -0.73 -6.42
CA ARG A 8 11.29 -1.26 -5.48
C ARG A 8 12.41 -0.27 -5.28
N PHE A 9 12.76 -0.01 -4.03
CA PHE A 9 13.93 0.78 -3.67
C PHE A 9 14.55 0.24 -2.38
N VAL A 10 15.73 0.75 -2.01
CA VAL A 10 16.45 0.35 -0.80
C VAL A 10 16.68 1.59 0.06
N VAL A 11 16.39 1.52 1.36
CA VAL A 11 16.74 2.58 2.31
C VAL A 11 17.39 1.99 3.55
N GLY A 12 18.55 2.52 3.95
CA GLY A 12 19.27 2.02 5.13
C GLY A 12 19.61 0.53 5.04
N GLY A 13 19.80 -0.01 3.82
CA GLY A 13 20.03 -1.44 3.59
C GLY A 13 18.77 -2.32 3.61
N VAL A 14 17.58 -1.75 3.83
CA VAL A 14 16.30 -2.47 3.81
C VAL A 14 15.66 -2.34 2.43
N GLU A 15 15.31 -3.46 1.79
CA GLU A 15 14.53 -3.45 0.57
C GLU A 15 13.07 -3.07 0.85
N VAL A 16 12.53 -2.14 0.09
CA VAL A 16 11.14 -1.68 0.16
C VAL A 16 10.45 -2.02 -1.14
N PHE A 17 9.30 -2.68 -1.05
CA PHE A 17 8.42 -3.04 -2.15
C PHE A 17 7.09 -2.33 -1.96
N VAL A 18 6.73 -1.48 -2.91
CA VAL A 18 5.49 -0.70 -2.87
C VAL A 18 4.53 -1.24 -3.91
N GLU A 19 3.29 -1.51 -3.49
CA GLU A 19 2.17 -1.79 -4.38
C GLU A 19 1.14 -0.67 -4.29
N CYS A 20 0.84 -0.06 -5.44
CA CYS A 20 -0.10 1.04 -5.54
C CYS A 20 -1.42 0.61 -6.16
N GLY A 21 -2.53 1.13 -5.63
CA GLY A 21 -3.88 0.83 -6.09
C GLY A 21 -4.78 2.04 -5.95
N PHE A 22 -5.39 2.44 -7.06
CA PHE A 22 -6.27 3.61 -7.12
C PHE A 22 -7.66 3.23 -7.62
N THR A 23 -8.72 3.86 -7.09
CA THR A 23 -10.07 3.81 -7.64
C THR A 23 -10.80 5.15 -7.55
N LEU A 24 -11.55 5.47 -8.60
CA LEU A 24 -12.50 6.60 -8.65
C LEU A 24 -13.95 6.18 -8.40
N LYS A 25 -14.21 4.91 -8.06
CA LYS A 25 -15.57 4.50 -7.70
C LYS A 25 -15.93 5.10 -6.34
N GLY A 26 -17.14 5.66 -6.26
CA GLY A 26 -17.65 6.26 -5.04
C GLY A 26 -18.43 5.28 -4.17
N GLY A 27 -18.69 5.68 -2.92
CA GLY A 27 -19.52 4.95 -1.97
C GLY A 27 -19.06 3.50 -1.75
N SER A 28 -20.03 2.58 -1.55
CA SER A 28 -19.76 1.16 -1.28
C SER A 28 -18.99 0.46 -2.40
N ARG A 29 -19.23 0.83 -3.68
CA ARG A 29 -18.50 0.28 -4.82
C ARG A 29 -17.00 0.61 -4.78
N GLY A 30 -16.63 1.78 -4.25
CA GLY A 30 -15.24 2.16 -4.03
C GLY A 30 -14.60 1.30 -2.95
N VAL A 31 -15.28 1.11 -1.82
CA VAL A 31 -14.83 0.26 -0.71
C VAL A 31 -14.63 -1.20 -1.17
N ASP A 32 -15.56 -1.74 -1.96
CA ASP A 32 -15.45 -3.10 -2.50
C ASP A 32 -14.27 -3.27 -3.47
N GLU A 33 -14.01 -2.25 -4.28
CA GLU A 33 -12.87 -2.26 -5.19
C GLU A 33 -11.54 -2.15 -4.45
N VAL A 34 -11.47 -1.34 -3.39
CA VAL A 34 -10.32 -1.33 -2.47
C VAL A 34 -10.09 -2.71 -1.90
N GLY A 35 -11.13 -3.39 -1.38
CA GLY A 35 -10.98 -4.74 -0.84
C GLY A 35 -10.42 -5.74 -1.86
N ARG A 36 -10.85 -5.66 -3.12
CA ARG A 36 -10.31 -6.51 -4.21
C ARG A 36 -8.85 -6.19 -4.53
N LYS A 37 -8.48 -4.90 -4.57
CA LYS A 37 -7.09 -4.47 -4.80
C LYS A 37 -6.18 -4.88 -3.64
N ALA A 38 -6.63 -4.65 -2.40
CA ALA A 38 -5.96 -5.08 -1.19
C ALA A 38 -5.68 -6.58 -1.17
N ALA A 39 -6.65 -7.41 -1.58
CA ALA A 39 -6.46 -8.87 -1.64
C ALA A 39 -5.38 -9.26 -2.66
N LEU A 40 -5.35 -8.59 -3.81
CA LEU A 40 -4.32 -8.83 -4.82
C LEU A 40 -2.93 -8.42 -4.33
N MET A 41 -2.83 -7.29 -3.63
CA MET A 41 -1.58 -6.82 -3.02
C MET A 41 -1.10 -7.78 -1.93
N ASP A 42 -2.00 -8.21 -1.04
CA ASP A 42 -1.65 -9.13 0.06
C ASP A 42 -1.13 -10.47 -0.46
N PHE A 43 -1.73 -10.99 -1.54
CA PHE A 43 -1.22 -12.17 -2.23
C PHE A 43 0.23 -11.99 -2.68
N LYS A 44 0.57 -10.84 -3.29
CA LYS A 44 1.95 -10.53 -3.69
C LYS A 44 2.87 -10.37 -2.49
N PHE A 45 2.41 -9.70 -1.43
CA PHE A 45 3.20 -9.50 -0.22
C PHE A 45 3.47 -10.81 0.52
N ARG A 46 2.50 -11.72 0.61
CA ARG A 46 2.73 -13.05 1.13
C ARG A 46 3.84 -13.77 0.37
N ALA A 47 3.74 -13.82 -0.96
CA ALA A 47 4.76 -14.44 -1.80
C ALA A 47 6.13 -13.74 -1.65
N LEU A 48 6.14 -12.41 -1.53
CA LEU A 48 7.35 -11.63 -1.25
C LEU A 48 7.97 -12.04 0.09
N LYS A 49 7.18 -12.18 1.15
CA LYS A 49 7.66 -12.52 2.49
C LYS A 49 8.23 -13.93 2.56
N ASP A 50 7.74 -14.86 1.75
CA ASP A 50 8.29 -16.22 1.63
C ASP A 50 9.73 -16.21 1.06
N VAL A 51 10.04 -15.29 0.14
CA VAL A 51 11.37 -15.20 -0.50
C VAL A 51 12.30 -14.14 0.10
N ARG A 52 11.73 -13.09 0.69
CA ARG A 52 12.42 -11.91 1.22
C ARG A 52 11.76 -11.47 2.53
N PRO A 53 11.89 -12.26 3.61
CA PRO A 53 11.17 -12.02 4.86
C PRO A 53 11.51 -10.68 5.55
N ARG A 54 12.67 -10.11 5.23
CA ARG A 54 13.13 -8.81 5.78
C ARG A 54 12.77 -7.60 4.91
N ALA A 55 12.21 -7.80 3.73
CA ALA A 55 11.80 -6.69 2.88
C ALA A 55 10.53 -6.03 3.46
N LEU A 56 10.45 -4.70 3.36
CA LEU A 56 9.29 -3.92 3.74
C LEU A 56 8.23 -3.96 2.62
N ALA A 57 7.05 -4.48 2.91
CA ALA A 57 5.87 -4.48 2.05
C ALA A 57 5.01 -3.24 2.36
N VAL A 58 4.83 -2.37 1.37
CA VAL A 58 4.13 -1.09 1.53
C VAL A 58 2.95 -1.03 0.58
N ALA A 59 1.74 -0.88 1.10
CA ALA A 59 0.55 -0.64 0.30
C ALA A 59 0.22 0.85 0.21
N LEU A 60 -0.08 1.33 -1.00
CA LEU A 60 -0.73 2.63 -1.21
C LEU A 60 -2.09 2.39 -1.87
N LEU A 61 -3.18 2.60 -1.13
CA LEU A 61 -4.55 2.35 -1.56
C LEU A 61 -5.42 3.61 -1.49
N GLU A 62 -5.59 4.25 -2.64
CA GLU A 62 -6.33 5.50 -2.75
C GLU A 62 -7.73 5.30 -3.33
N ALA A 63 -8.73 5.82 -2.62
CA ALA A 63 -10.13 5.81 -3.04
C ALA A 63 -10.80 7.15 -2.67
N PRO A 64 -10.43 8.27 -3.33
CA PRO A 64 -10.83 9.62 -2.91
C PRO A 64 -12.33 9.91 -2.97
N ARG A 65 -13.14 9.05 -3.64
CA ARG A 65 -14.60 9.19 -3.71
C ARG A 65 -15.35 8.24 -2.77
N ALA A 66 -14.64 7.44 -1.98
CA ALA A 66 -15.20 6.50 -1.03
C ALA A 66 -14.99 7.01 0.41
N ASP A 67 -15.77 6.47 1.34
CA ASP A 67 -15.59 6.76 2.77
C ASP A 67 -14.24 6.22 3.27
N LEU A 68 -13.37 7.11 3.75
CA LEU A 68 -11.99 6.79 4.11
C LEU A 68 -11.93 5.78 5.27
N GLU A 69 -12.84 5.88 6.25
CA GLU A 69 -12.84 4.93 7.36
C GLU A 69 -13.25 3.53 6.92
N ALA A 70 -14.29 3.41 6.08
CA ALA A 70 -14.68 2.13 5.51
C ALA A 70 -13.56 1.53 4.64
N VAL A 71 -12.85 2.37 3.88
CA VAL A 71 -11.66 1.99 3.13
C VAL A 71 -10.56 1.44 4.05
N ARG A 72 -10.21 2.16 5.13
CA ARG A 72 -9.22 1.74 6.14
C ARG A 72 -9.60 0.41 6.77
N ARG A 73 -10.84 0.28 7.26
CA ARG A 73 -11.35 -0.97 7.85
C ARG A 73 -11.30 -2.12 6.84
N ARG A 74 -11.78 -1.90 5.62
CA ARG A 74 -11.82 -2.95 4.59
C ARG A 74 -10.43 -3.39 4.17
N ALA A 75 -9.50 -2.47 3.98
CA ALA A 75 -8.12 -2.78 3.63
C ALA A 75 -7.38 -3.50 4.76
N GLY A 76 -7.53 -3.05 6.01
CA GLY A 76 -6.87 -3.65 7.18
C GLY A 76 -7.31 -5.09 7.47
N LEU A 77 -8.53 -5.48 7.08
CA LEU A 77 -8.98 -6.88 7.17
C LEU A 77 -8.31 -7.80 6.14
N VAL A 78 -7.66 -7.24 5.11
CA VAL A 78 -7.19 -7.99 3.94
C VAL A 78 -5.67 -7.90 3.79
N LEU A 79 -5.07 -6.75 4.07
CA LEU A 79 -3.61 -6.51 3.99
C LEU A 79 -2.90 -7.01 5.25
N VAL A 80 -2.86 -8.32 5.44
CA VAL A 80 -2.23 -8.96 6.62
C VAL A 80 -0.70 -8.95 6.54
N HIS A 81 -0.14 -9.00 5.34
CA HIS A 81 1.31 -9.11 5.08
C HIS A 81 1.97 -7.77 4.74
N ALA A 82 1.19 -6.68 4.68
CA ALA A 82 1.73 -5.34 4.51
C ALA A 82 2.31 -4.84 5.84
N ASP A 83 3.51 -4.27 5.81
CA ASP A 83 4.10 -3.63 6.99
C ASP A 83 3.58 -2.20 7.18
N LEU A 84 3.32 -1.50 6.07
CA LEU A 84 2.76 -0.15 6.06
C LEU A 84 1.62 -0.04 5.05
N VAL A 85 0.58 0.70 5.40
CA VAL A 85 -0.57 0.96 4.55
C VAL A 85 -0.87 2.46 4.55
N PHE A 86 -0.90 3.04 3.36
CA PHE A 86 -1.21 4.45 3.12
C PHE A 86 -2.51 4.58 2.33
N HIS A 87 -3.30 5.61 2.62
CA HIS A 87 -4.60 5.84 1.96
C HIS A 87 -4.68 7.15 1.18
N SER A 88 -3.55 7.86 1.09
CA SER A 88 -3.36 8.99 0.21
C SER A 88 -1.91 9.06 -0.26
N LEU A 89 -1.70 9.60 -1.46
CA LEU A 89 -0.36 9.86 -1.96
C LEU A 89 0.40 10.82 -1.04
N GLY A 90 -0.29 11.79 -0.42
CA GLY A 90 0.32 12.74 0.52
C GLY A 90 0.88 12.09 1.79
N GLU A 91 0.17 11.12 2.37
CA GLU A 91 0.68 10.34 3.52
C GLU A 91 1.94 9.56 3.13
N PHE A 92 1.91 8.89 1.97
CA PHE A 92 3.05 8.15 1.44
C PHE A 92 4.25 9.06 1.16
N GLU A 93 4.04 10.20 0.48
CA GLU A 93 5.08 11.19 0.22
C GLU A 93 5.71 11.73 1.51
N GLY A 94 4.89 12.00 2.53
CA GLY A 94 5.37 12.41 3.85
C GLY A 94 6.31 11.37 4.47
N TRP A 95 5.94 10.10 4.41
CA TRP A 95 6.78 8.99 4.87
C TRP A 95 8.08 8.87 4.07
N VAL A 96 8.01 8.88 2.73
CA VAL A 96 9.20 8.82 1.86
C VAL A 96 10.16 9.96 2.16
N ARG A 97 9.67 11.20 2.31
CA ARG A 97 10.50 12.36 2.67
C ARG A 97 11.16 12.20 4.04
N GLY A 98 10.44 11.64 5.02
CA GLY A 98 10.99 11.34 6.34
C GLY A 98 12.12 10.32 6.27
N VAL A 99 11.89 9.24 5.53
CA VAL A 99 12.85 8.15 5.31
C VAL A 99 14.12 8.64 4.58
N VAL A 100 13.96 9.40 3.49
CA VAL A 100 15.09 9.98 2.75
C VAL A 100 15.91 10.93 3.62
N ARG A 101 15.25 11.84 4.37
CA ARG A 101 15.95 12.77 5.27
C ARG A 101 16.72 12.05 6.37
N GLY A 102 16.14 11.02 6.97
CA GLY A 102 16.81 10.22 8.01
C GLY A 102 17.98 9.39 7.48
N SER A 103 17.96 9.01 6.20
CA SER A 103 19.06 8.24 5.58
C SER A 103 20.27 9.08 5.15
N LEU A 104 20.11 10.42 5.09
CA LEU A 104 21.17 11.37 4.75
C LEU A 104 21.86 12.00 5.98
N ALA A 105 21.38 11.69 7.18
CA ALA A 105 21.93 12.15 8.46
C ALA A 105 22.88 11.09 9.04
#